data_AF-A0A4R9JIQ7-F1
#
_entry.id   AF-A0A4R9JIQ7-F1
#
_cell.length_a   1.000
_cell.length_b   1.000
_cell.length_c   1.000
_cell.angle_alpha   90.00
_cell.angle_beta   90.00
_cell.angle_gamma   90.00
#
_symmetry.space_group_name_H-M   'P 1'
#
loop_
_entity.id
_entity.type
_entity.pdbx_description
1 polymer ?
#
loop_
_entity_poly.entity_id
_entity_poly.type
_entity_poly.pdbx_seq_one_letter_code
_entity_poly.pdbx_strand_id
1 'polypeptide(L)'
;MDKKPYPFLPFEDSLVGEKILLVWQESHHSEKNLKDHLLKALDLHEDQLIFTPNAIKQKLMVSYPTEIRSFIEKKELTGITNLLLQIAKGKSELYSEPALDITFELIEWILTGFDLDDVLVETLSALFGTALTSDFVDQVRAEYIKEFRG
;
A
#
# COMPACT_ATOMS: atom_id res chain seq x y z
N MET A 1 3.65 3.52 31.47
CA MET A 1 3.60 2.23 30.76
C MET A 1 3.46 2.56 29.31
N ASP A 2 4.55 2.46 28.54
CA ASP A 2 4.47 2.57 27.09
C ASP A 2 3.60 1.41 26.59
N LYS A 3 2.43 1.73 26.05
CA LYS A 3 1.61 0.73 25.36
C LYS A 3 2.44 0.24 24.18
N LYS A 4 2.69 -1.07 24.12
CA LYS A 4 3.29 -1.66 22.92
C LYS A 4 2.45 -1.24 21.71
N PRO A 5 3.08 -0.79 20.62
CA PRO A 5 2.36 -0.43 19.41
C PRO A 5 1.54 -1.65 18.93
N TYR A 6 0.34 -1.37 18.42
CA TYR A 6 -0.55 -2.42 17.95
C TYR A 6 -0.06 -2.89 16.57
N PRO A 7 0.12 -4.21 16.35
CA PRO A 7 0.59 -4.73 15.08
C PRO A 7 -0.42 -4.43 13.98
N PHE A 8 0.08 -4.14 12.79
CA PHE A 8 -0.71 -4.02 11.57
C PHE A 8 -0.50 -5.26 10.72
N LEU A 9 -1.59 -5.91 10.33
CA LEU A 9 -1.62 -7.09 9.47
C LEU A 9 -2.11 -6.66 8.09
N PRO A 10 -1.23 -6.40 7.10
CA PRO A 10 -1.61 -5.72 5.86
C PRO A 10 -2.71 -6.42 5.04
N PHE A 11 -2.84 -7.75 5.18
CA PHE A 11 -3.81 -8.54 4.42
C PHE A 11 -5.06 -8.93 5.22
N GLU A 12 -5.16 -8.47 6.48
CA GLU A 12 -6.32 -8.66 7.36
C GLU A 12 -6.95 -7.33 7.76
N ASP A 13 -6.12 -6.33 8.08
CA ASP A 13 -6.53 -5.03 8.59
C ASP A 13 -6.81 -3.98 7.48
N SER A 14 -6.44 -4.28 6.23
CA SER A 14 -6.69 -3.41 5.07
C SER A 14 -7.55 -4.12 4.04
N LEU A 15 -8.65 -3.48 3.65
CA LEU A 15 -9.56 -4.03 2.65
C LEU A 15 -8.85 -4.21 1.29
N VAL A 16 -8.10 -3.20 0.82
CA VAL A 16 -7.33 -3.35 -0.41
C VAL A 16 -6.26 -4.45 -0.28
N GLY A 17 -5.66 -4.60 0.91
CA GLY A 17 -4.69 -5.66 1.18
C GLY A 17 -5.31 -7.05 1.11
N GLU A 18 -6.50 -7.24 1.69
CA GLU A 18 -7.28 -8.48 1.59
C GLU A 18 -7.54 -8.83 0.11
N LYS A 19 -7.94 -7.87 -0.72
CA LYS A 19 -8.22 -8.13 -2.13
C LYS A 19 -6.96 -8.41 -2.95
N ILE A 20 -5.84 -7.74 -2.64
CA ILE A 20 -4.53 -8.08 -3.21
C ILE A 20 -4.18 -9.54 -2.88
N LEU A 21 -4.36 -9.96 -1.63
CA LEU A 21 -4.09 -11.33 -1.21
C LEU A 21 -5.00 -12.34 -1.94
N LEU A 22 -6.28 -12.04 -2.06
CA LEU A 22 -7.23 -12.91 -2.76
C LEU A 22 -6.82 -13.14 -4.22
N VAL A 23 -6.53 -12.07 -4.97
CA VAL A 23 -6.11 -12.16 -6.38
C VAL A 23 -4.76 -12.86 -6.52
N TRP A 24 -3.85 -12.63 -5.58
CA TRP A 24 -2.57 -13.33 -5.50
C TRP A 24 -2.75 -14.85 -5.34
N GLN A 25 -3.69 -15.28 -4.48
CA GLN A 25 -4.00 -16.69 -4.26
C GLN A 25 -4.68 -17.34 -5.47
N GLU A 26 -5.60 -16.63 -6.13
CA GLU A 26 -6.24 -17.11 -7.36
C GLU A 26 -5.23 -17.36 -8.48
N SER A 27 -4.14 -16.59 -8.51
CA SER A 27 -3.00 -16.77 -9.40
C SER A 27 -2.04 -17.93 -9.00
N HIS A 28 -2.47 -18.80 -8.08
CA HIS A 28 -1.77 -20.02 -7.60
C HIS A 28 -0.51 -19.75 -6.77
N HIS A 29 -0.42 -18.57 -6.15
CA HIS A 29 0.61 -18.26 -5.15
C HIS A 29 0.08 -18.44 -3.73
N SER A 30 0.94 -18.79 -2.76
CA SER A 30 0.52 -18.89 -1.36
C SER A 30 0.52 -17.53 -0.66
N GLU A 31 -0.30 -17.36 0.38
CA GLU A 31 -0.34 -16.17 1.24
C GLU A 31 0.99 -15.92 1.96
N LYS A 32 1.59 -16.98 2.52
CA LYS A 32 2.88 -16.90 3.18
C LYS A 32 3.94 -16.28 2.26
N ASN A 33 3.86 -16.60 0.96
CA ASN A 33 4.77 -16.00 -0.02
C ASN A 33 4.56 -14.49 -0.14
N LEU A 34 3.33 -13.97 -0.03
CA LEU A 34 3.07 -12.53 -0.22
C LEU A 34 3.62 -11.66 0.92
N LYS A 35 3.39 -12.06 2.18
CA LYS A 35 3.94 -11.33 3.35
C LYS A 35 5.47 -11.40 3.37
N ASP A 36 6.03 -12.58 3.10
CA ASP A 36 7.49 -12.76 3.05
C ASP A 36 8.10 -11.92 1.92
N HIS A 37 7.44 -11.84 0.76
CA HIS A 37 7.82 -10.96 -0.35
C HIS A 37 7.78 -9.48 0.04
N LEU A 38 6.71 -9.03 0.70
CA LEU A 38 6.55 -7.66 1.18
C LEU A 38 7.67 -7.25 2.13
N LEU A 39 7.90 -8.06 3.19
CA LEU A 39 8.94 -7.80 4.18
C LEU A 39 10.33 -7.79 3.53
N LYS A 40 10.61 -8.76 2.66
CA LYS A 40 11.90 -8.86 1.96
C LYS A 40 12.15 -7.69 1.01
N ALA A 41 11.16 -7.28 0.23
CA ALA A 41 11.30 -6.17 -0.73
C ALA A 41 11.45 -4.81 -0.05
N LEU A 42 10.85 -4.67 1.15
CA LEU A 42 10.94 -3.45 1.95
C LEU A 42 12.14 -3.41 2.91
N ASP A 43 12.85 -4.54 3.09
CA ASP A 43 13.90 -4.71 4.10
C ASP A 43 13.37 -4.44 5.53
N LEU A 44 12.21 -5.05 5.83
CA LEU A 44 11.51 -4.91 7.11
C LEU A 44 11.39 -6.24 7.84
N HIS A 45 11.30 -6.14 9.16
CA HIS A 45 10.90 -7.22 10.05
C HIS A 45 9.42 -7.12 10.42
N GLU A 46 8.84 -8.25 10.82
CA GLU A 46 7.41 -8.34 11.15
C GLU A 46 6.99 -7.43 12.32
N ASP A 47 7.88 -7.21 13.29
CA ASP A 47 7.65 -6.32 14.44
C ASP A 47 7.67 -4.82 14.07
N GLN A 48 8.06 -4.48 12.85
CA GLN A 48 7.99 -3.13 12.29
C GLN A 48 6.64 -2.86 11.59
N LEU A 49 5.81 -3.88 11.38
CA LEU A 49 4.47 -3.72 10.86
C LEU A 49 3.52 -3.34 11.99
N ILE A 50 3.41 -2.03 12.23
CA ILE A 50 2.57 -1.47 13.28
C ILE A 50 1.62 -0.42 12.70
N PHE A 51 0.49 -0.21 13.36
CA PHE A 51 -0.38 0.90 12.99
C PHE A 51 0.28 2.24 13.32
N THR A 52 0.17 3.18 12.39
CA THR A 52 0.59 4.55 12.61
C THR A 52 -0.29 5.18 13.70
N PRO A 53 0.27 5.85 14.72
CA PRO A 53 -0.53 6.49 15.76
C PRO A 53 -1.58 7.46 15.19
N ASN A 54 -2.83 7.38 15.66
CA ASN A 54 -3.97 8.13 15.09
C ASN A 54 -3.72 9.62 14.85
N ALA A 55 -3.06 10.31 15.79
CA ALA A 55 -2.74 11.74 15.65
C ALA A 55 -1.77 12.02 14.49
N ILE A 56 -0.82 11.11 14.27
CA ILE A 56 0.14 11.18 13.16
C ILE A 56 -0.58 10.82 11.85
N LYS A 57 -1.33 9.71 11.85
CA LYS A 57 -2.13 9.25 10.71
C LYS A 57 -3.03 10.34 10.13
N GLN A 58 -3.77 11.06 10.97
CA GLN A 58 -4.61 12.18 10.52
C GLN A 58 -3.83 13.27 9.78
N LYS A 59 -2.62 13.61 10.26
CA LYS A 59 -1.76 14.60 9.59
C LYS A 59 -1.22 14.07 8.25
N LEU A 60 -0.79 12.81 8.22
CA LEU A 60 -0.24 12.17 7.02
C LEU A 60 -1.31 12.01 5.93
N MET A 61 -2.53 11.61 6.30
CA MET A 61 -3.67 11.46 5.39
C MET A 61 -4.26 12.78 4.87
N VAL A 62 -3.76 13.94 5.33
CA VAL A 62 -4.01 15.24 4.67
C VAL A 62 -2.85 15.60 3.76
N SER A 63 -1.62 15.32 4.19
CA SER A 63 -0.41 15.79 3.52
C SER A 63 -0.08 14.97 2.28
N TYR A 64 -0.05 13.63 2.39
CA TYR A 64 0.31 12.77 1.25
C TYR A 64 -0.69 12.83 0.09
N PRO A 65 -2.02 12.85 0.30
CA PRO A 65 -2.95 13.06 -0.82
C PRO A 65 -2.74 14.40 -1.54
N THR A 66 -2.30 15.44 -0.84
CA THR A 66 -1.97 16.74 -1.43
C THR A 66 -0.72 16.63 -2.31
N GLU A 67 0.30 15.93 -1.84
CA GLU A 67 1.53 15.68 -2.59
C GLU A 67 1.28 14.81 -3.83
N ILE A 68 0.52 13.72 -3.69
CA ILE A 68 0.11 12.85 -4.81
C ILE A 68 -0.64 13.66 -5.87
N ARG A 69 -1.60 14.52 -5.49
CA ARG A 69 -2.29 15.41 -6.44
C ARG A 69 -1.31 16.32 -7.18
N SER A 70 -0.31 16.86 -6.49
CA SER A 70 0.71 17.68 -7.13
C SER A 70 1.52 16.90 -8.17
N PHE A 71 1.90 15.65 -7.89
CA PHE A 71 2.57 14.79 -8.87
C PHE A 71 1.67 14.51 -10.08
N ILE A 72 0.37 14.26 -9.87
CA ILE A 72 -0.60 14.06 -10.95
C ILE A 72 -0.70 15.31 -11.83
N GLU A 73 -0.86 16.50 -11.24
CA GLU A 73 -0.95 17.78 -11.95
C GLU A 73 0.30 18.07 -12.79
N LYS A 74 1.48 17.69 -12.27
CA LYS A 74 2.77 17.85 -12.96
C LYS A 74 3.10 16.71 -13.93
N LYS A 75 2.28 15.65 -13.98
CA LYS A 75 2.53 14.40 -14.72
C LYS A 75 3.82 13.69 -14.29
N GLU A 76 4.22 13.83 -13.03
CA GLU A 76 5.40 13.22 -12.41
C GLU A 76 5.02 11.89 -11.74
N LEU A 77 4.45 10.96 -12.51
CA LEU A 77 3.82 9.74 -11.96
C LEU A 77 4.80 8.81 -11.21
N THR A 78 6.06 8.71 -11.65
CA THR A 78 7.10 7.98 -10.92
C THR A 78 7.35 8.57 -9.51
N GLY A 79 7.04 9.85 -9.31
CA GLY A 79 7.09 10.49 -7.99
C GLY A 79 6.10 9.87 -7.01
N ILE A 80 4.94 9.41 -7.50
CA ILE A 80 3.91 8.76 -6.67
C ILE A 80 4.43 7.39 -6.20
N THR A 81 4.96 6.57 -7.11
CA THR A 81 5.54 5.27 -6.77
C THR A 81 6.67 5.44 -5.74
N ASN A 82 7.58 6.38 -5.99
CA ASN A 82 8.67 6.67 -5.07
C ASN A 82 8.16 7.12 -3.69
N LEU A 83 7.18 8.02 -3.63
CA LEU A 83 6.59 8.48 -2.38
C LEU A 83 6.00 7.31 -1.58
N LEU A 84 5.18 6.46 -2.20
CA LEU A 84 4.57 5.31 -1.55
C LEU A 84 5.63 4.35 -0.99
N LEU A 85 6.71 4.10 -1.75
CA LEU A 85 7.83 3.27 -1.29
C LEU A 85 8.62 3.92 -0.14
N GLN A 86 8.80 5.24 -0.15
CA GLN A 86 9.45 5.94 0.97
C GLN A 86 8.60 5.86 2.24
N ILE A 87 7.27 5.99 2.14
CA ILE A 87 6.35 5.84 3.28
C ILE A 87 6.41 4.41 3.83
N ALA A 88 6.30 3.40 2.96
CA ALA A 88 6.35 2.00 3.35
C ALA A 88 7.67 1.63 4.06
N LYS A 89 8.79 2.24 3.65
CA LYS A 89 10.13 2.00 4.22
C LYS A 89 10.48 2.87 5.42
N GLY A 90 9.63 3.83 5.80
CA GLY A 90 9.95 4.79 6.85
C GLY A 90 11.07 5.77 6.49
N LYS A 91 11.09 6.18 5.23
CA LYS A 91 12.11 7.08 4.67
C LYS A 91 11.49 8.35 4.08
N SER A 92 10.20 8.60 4.30
CA SER A 92 9.57 9.83 3.85
C SER A 92 9.98 11.01 4.74
N GLU A 93 9.95 12.21 4.17
CA GLU A 93 10.32 13.44 4.90
C GLU A 93 9.34 13.76 6.04
N LEU A 94 8.07 13.36 5.90
CA LEU A 94 7.02 13.67 6.87
C LEU A 94 6.94 12.66 8.01
N TYR A 95 7.41 11.42 7.81
CA TYR A 95 7.40 10.36 8.83
C TYR A 95 8.50 9.33 8.57
N SER A 96 9.51 9.31 9.45
CA SER A 96 10.71 8.47 9.32
C SER A 96 10.57 7.07 9.93
N GLU A 97 9.35 6.55 10.04
CA GLU A 97 9.06 5.19 10.50
C GLU A 97 8.18 4.48 9.44
N PRO A 98 8.33 3.15 9.26
CA PRO A 98 7.50 2.40 8.32
C PRO A 98 6.01 2.60 8.59
N ALA A 99 5.26 3.03 7.57
CA ALA A 99 3.83 3.29 7.68
C ALA A 99 3.08 2.53 6.59
N LEU A 100 3.06 1.20 6.71
CA LEU A 100 2.36 0.35 5.73
C LEU A 100 0.85 0.54 5.77
N ASP A 101 0.25 0.82 6.93
CA ASP A 101 -1.19 1.12 7.02
C ASP A 101 -1.55 2.35 6.19
N ILE A 102 -0.76 3.41 6.28
CA ILE A 102 -0.90 4.60 5.44
C ILE A 102 -0.66 4.28 3.96
N THR A 103 0.37 3.48 3.66
CA THR A 103 0.69 3.10 2.28
C THR A 103 -0.48 2.38 1.62
N PHE A 104 -1.09 1.42 2.32
CA PHE A 104 -2.24 0.66 1.82
C PHE A 104 -3.49 1.54 1.67
N GLU A 105 -3.75 2.47 2.61
CA GLU A 105 -4.83 3.45 2.46
C GLU A 105 -4.66 4.36 1.25
N LEU A 106 -3.42 4.80 0.95
CA LEU A 106 -3.14 5.61 -0.22
C LEU A 106 -3.26 4.80 -1.52
N ILE A 107 -2.87 3.53 -1.53
CA ILE A 107 -3.07 2.61 -2.66
C ILE A 107 -4.56 2.43 -2.93
N GLU A 108 -5.37 2.21 -1.89
CA GLU A 108 -6.83 2.10 -2.00
C GLU A 108 -7.44 3.39 -2.59
N TRP A 109 -6.99 4.54 -2.10
CA TRP A 109 -7.42 5.83 -2.59
C TRP A 109 -7.05 6.06 -4.07
N ILE A 110 -5.87 5.62 -4.49
CA ILE A 110 -5.45 5.67 -5.91
C ILE A 110 -6.29 4.72 -6.76
N LEU A 111 -6.44 3.47 -6.31
CA LEU A 111 -7.19 2.39 -6.98
C LEU A 111 -8.63 2.79 -7.32
N THR A 112 -9.27 3.57 -6.45
CA THR A 112 -10.67 3.95 -6.53
C THR A 112 -10.91 5.35 -7.11
N GLY A 113 -9.94 6.25 -6.96
CA GLY A 113 -10.10 7.67 -7.28
C GLY A 113 -9.48 8.11 -8.60
N PHE A 114 -8.61 7.31 -9.21
CA PHE A 114 -7.77 7.75 -10.32
C PHE A 114 -7.55 6.64 -11.37
N ASP A 115 -7.34 7.07 -12.61
CA ASP A 115 -6.93 6.23 -13.74
C ASP A 115 -5.39 6.21 -13.79
N LEU A 116 -4.78 5.47 -12.86
CA LEU A 116 -3.33 5.43 -12.61
C LEU A 116 -2.80 4.00 -12.49
N ASP A 117 -3.26 3.13 -13.38
CA ASP A 117 -3.01 1.69 -13.33
C ASP A 117 -1.52 1.38 -13.44
N ASP A 118 -0.79 2.08 -14.30
CA ASP A 118 0.66 1.94 -14.44
C ASP A 118 1.39 2.22 -13.12
N VAL A 119 0.94 3.23 -12.35
CA VAL A 119 1.51 3.56 -11.04
C VAL A 119 1.22 2.45 -10.03
N LEU A 120 0.01 1.90 -10.04
CA LEU A 120 -0.38 0.79 -9.16
C LEU A 120 0.41 -0.47 -9.49
N VAL A 121 0.57 -0.80 -10.77
CA VAL A 121 1.40 -1.93 -11.22
C VAL A 121 2.84 -1.75 -10.76
N GLU A 122 3.44 -0.59 -11.01
CA GLU A 122 4.82 -0.29 -10.62
C GLU A 122 4.99 -0.37 -9.09
N THR A 123 4.08 0.27 -8.34
CA THR A 123 4.12 0.31 -6.87
C THR A 123 3.96 -1.07 -6.26
N LEU A 124 2.93 -1.84 -6.65
CA LEU A 124 2.70 -3.16 -6.09
C LEU A 124 3.82 -4.12 -6.48
N SER A 125 4.34 -4.02 -7.71
CA SER A 125 5.49 -4.83 -8.14
C SER A 125 6.72 -4.57 -7.25
N ALA A 126 6.98 -3.29 -6.94
CA ALA A 126 8.07 -2.90 -6.06
C ALA A 126 7.83 -3.29 -4.60
N LEU A 127 6.59 -3.18 -4.10
CA LEU A 127 6.22 -3.59 -2.73
C LEU A 127 6.39 -5.10 -2.52
N PHE A 128 6.10 -5.93 -3.51
CA PHE A 128 6.16 -7.39 -3.40
C PHE A 128 7.38 -8.01 -4.09
N GLY A 129 8.30 -7.19 -4.61
CA GLY A 129 9.53 -7.65 -5.26
C GLY A 129 9.29 -8.63 -6.42
N THR A 130 8.17 -8.48 -7.12
CA THR A 130 7.71 -9.38 -8.19
C THR A 130 7.10 -8.57 -9.32
N ALA A 131 7.19 -9.02 -10.56
CA ALA A 131 6.54 -8.33 -11.68
C ALA A 131 5.04 -8.63 -11.68
N LEU A 132 4.23 -7.61 -11.43
CA LEU A 132 2.77 -7.65 -11.57
C LEU A 132 2.35 -6.99 -12.89
N THR A 133 1.10 -7.20 -13.28
CA THR A 133 0.53 -6.74 -14.55
C THR A 133 -0.68 -5.85 -14.31
N SER A 134 -1.12 -5.13 -15.36
CA SER A 134 -2.40 -4.41 -15.36
C SER A 134 -3.56 -5.34 -15.01
N ASP A 135 -3.57 -6.56 -15.56
CA ASP A 135 -4.61 -7.56 -15.30
C ASP A 135 -4.73 -7.90 -13.80
N PHE A 136 -3.61 -7.93 -13.08
CA PHE A 136 -3.62 -8.12 -11.62
C PHE A 136 -4.31 -6.95 -10.93
N VAL A 137 -3.96 -5.70 -11.28
CA VAL A 137 -4.57 -4.49 -10.71
C VAL A 137 -6.06 -4.42 -11.03
N ASP A 138 -6.47 -4.77 -12.26
CA ASP A 138 -7.86 -4.83 -12.69
C ASP A 138 -8.67 -5.85 -11.88
N GLN A 139 -8.11 -7.03 -11.62
CA GLN A 139 -8.74 -8.03 -10.77
C GLN A 139 -8.88 -7.53 -9.33
N VAL A 140 -7.82 -6.92 -8.76
CA VAL A 140 -7.89 -6.35 -7.40
C VAL A 140 -8.98 -5.28 -7.33
N ARG A 141 -9.06 -4.40 -8.33
CA ARG A 141 -10.12 -3.39 -8.43
C ARG A 141 -11.50 -4.02 -8.53
N ALA A 142 -11.66 -5.06 -9.33
CA ALA A 142 -12.93 -5.76 -9.50
C ALA A 142 -13.41 -6.38 -8.17
N GLU A 143 -12.52 -7.06 -7.45
CA GLU A 143 -12.82 -7.63 -6.13
C GLU A 143 -13.12 -6.55 -5.09
N TYR A 144 -12.38 -5.45 -5.11
CA TYR A 144 -12.64 -4.30 -4.24
C TYR A 144 -14.03 -3.72 -4.48
N ILE A 145 -14.42 -3.49 -5.74
CA ILE A 145 -15.74 -2.93 -6.09
C ILE A 145 -16.89 -3.87 -5.73
N LYS A 146 -16.69 -5.19 -5.78
CA LYS A 146 -17.72 -6.17 -5.38
C LYS A 146 -18.14 -5.99 -3.92
N GLU A 147 -17.20 -5.66 -3.03
CA GLU A 147 -17.49 -5.43 -1.61
C GLU A 147 -18.47 -4.28 -1.38
N PHE A 148 -18.39 -3.20 -2.18
CA PHE A 148 -19.29 -2.04 -2.05
C PHE A 148 -20.65 -2.21 -2.73
N ARG A 149 -20.82 -3.28 -3.50
CA ARG A 149 -22.09 -3.61 -4.18
C ARG A 149 -22.87 -4.73 -3.48
N GLY A 150 -22.31 -5.29 -2.40
CA GLY A 150 -22.91 -6.33 -1.55
C GLY A 150 -23.76 -5.78 -0.42
#